data_AF-A0A4U1IL67-F1
#
_entry.id   AF-A0A4U1IL67-F1
#
_cell.length_a   1.000
_cell.length_b   1.000
_cell.length_c   1.000
_cell.angle_alpha   90.00
_cell.angle_beta   90.00
_cell.angle_gamma   90.00
#
_symmetry.space_group_name_H-M   'P 1'
#
loop_
_entity.id
_entity.type
_entity.pdbx_description
1 polymer ?
#
loop_
_entity_poly.entity_id
_entity_poly.type
_entity_poly.pdbx_seq_one_letter_code
_entity_poly.pdbx_strand_id
1 'polypeptide(L)'
;MRRPCYTLLVLAAVSLGGCREKPGSAPGLLADAPSEAGAATTPKTDTDGAPSADAADAEAPPPEPSGPLLVDLAGIAHLPPPIPESAPRLASIAMRTDVVAKPDPKAARVGFLRAGAIVEMDPEVAGTAGCKDGWRKIKPYGYVCVGPDATLDLNHPIVKAATRRPDITQKLPYMYGIVTRGGPVYARIPTAEDLKAHEPGLKKHIAKWEKDKESGATYGLDVWMKWKSSPSPPALDAMEQKLTDEDIPFFLKDGGRVPNLSGLLKSNDLVKIGQVDRRNGVAFVETFLHEGRRYNLSTDLRVMPADRFRPIRGSDFHGYEIGKDVDFPFALVRRPGAKRWVWDEGKNKLVANGEVPYRAAVNLTGKQKFVGGVLHYEMKDGGWIDDRHAGRVDPAKKMPAWGKNGEKWLDINITKQVLVAYEGTKAVFATVVSSGESGLEDPETSKSTKRGIFRIHTKHVSVTMDSDAVGEEFELRDVPYVQYFQDGYALHGAYWHDRFGQPKSHGCVNLAPEDARRLFHWTEPQVPHGWHGAARSLTGTVVFIHP
;
A
#
# COMPACT_ATOMS: atom_id res chain seq x y z
N MET A 1 2.63 18.38 66.47
CA MET A 1 3.92 18.27 65.76
C MET A 1 3.74 17.30 64.59
N ARG A 2 3.25 17.77 63.43
CA ARG A 2 4.02 17.97 62.17
C ARG A 2 5.06 16.89 61.85
N ARG A 3 4.73 16.01 60.90
CA ARG A 3 5.59 15.63 59.75
C ARG A 3 4.67 15.36 58.53
N PRO A 4 4.93 15.94 57.35
CA PRO A 4 4.12 15.74 56.16
C PRO A 4 4.59 14.52 55.35
N CYS A 5 3.64 13.81 54.75
CA CYS A 5 3.88 12.77 53.76
C CYS A 5 3.96 13.46 52.38
N TYR A 6 5.11 13.36 51.71
CA TYR A 6 5.27 13.84 50.34
C TYR A 6 4.65 12.82 49.39
N THR A 7 3.54 13.18 48.76
CA THR A 7 3.00 12.46 47.60
C THR A 7 3.86 12.82 46.38
N LEU A 8 4.68 11.88 45.92
CA LEU A 8 5.38 12.00 44.64
C LEU A 8 4.34 11.81 43.52
N LEU A 9 3.94 12.90 42.86
CA LEU A 9 3.21 12.87 41.61
C LEU A 9 4.20 12.48 40.51
N VAL A 10 4.19 11.22 40.07
CA VAL A 10 4.87 10.82 38.83
C VAL A 10 3.95 11.19 37.69
N LEU A 11 4.23 12.31 37.02
CA LEU A 11 3.69 12.58 35.68
C LEU A 11 4.28 11.52 34.74
N ALA A 12 3.47 10.52 34.38
CA ALA A 12 3.74 9.67 33.23
C ALA A 12 3.42 10.48 31.97
N ALA A 13 4.46 11.01 31.32
CA ALA A 13 4.35 11.53 29.97
C ALA A 13 4.01 10.36 29.03
N VAL A 14 2.77 10.35 28.54
CA VAL A 14 2.33 9.42 27.50
C VAL A 14 2.90 9.93 26.17
N SER A 15 4.02 9.35 25.74
CA SER A 15 4.51 9.50 24.38
C SER A 15 3.71 8.57 23.46
N LEU A 16 2.77 9.12 22.69
CA LEU A 16 2.11 8.41 21.60
C LEU A 16 3.06 8.38 20.39
N GLY A 17 3.45 7.17 20.00
CA GLY A 17 4.32 6.94 18.86
C GLY A 17 3.60 7.19 17.55
N GLY A 18 4.12 8.11 16.73
CA GLY A 18 3.89 8.05 15.28
C GLY A 18 4.49 6.77 14.71
N CYS A 19 4.03 6.37 13.53
CA CYS A 19 4.60 5.26 12.75
C CYS A 19 6.10 5.50 12.56
N ARG A 20 6.93 4.81 13.36
CA ARG A 20 8.39 4.94 13.32
C ARG A 20 8.94 3.59 12.92
N GLU A 21 9.67 3.55 11.80
CA GLU A 21 10.55 2.43 11.47
C GLU A 21 11.46 2.13 12.68
N LYS A 22 11.56 0.85 13.06
CA LYS A 22 12.59 0.42 14.02
C LYS A 22 13.98 0.73 13.46
N PRO A 23 14.87 1.40 14.22
CA PRO A 23 16.27 1.51 13.83
C PRO A 23 16.94 0.15 14.06
N GLY A 24 17.09 -0.60 12.97
CA GLY A 24 17.64 -1.95 13.06
C GLY A 24 17.71 -2.76 11.77
N SER A 25 17.46 -2.21 10.58
CA SER A 25 17.94 -2.72 9.28
C SER A 25 17.71 -1.63 8.21
N ALA A 26 18.79 -1.18 7.56
CA ALA A 26 18.87 -0.16 6.49
C ALA A 26 18.75 1.32 6.92
N PRO A 27 19.69 2.20 6.52
CA PRO A 27 19.64 3.62 6.85
C PRO A 27 18.55 4.34 6.03
N GLY A 28 17.65 5.03 6.71
CA GLY A 28 16.69 5.96 6.12
C GLY A 28 17.37 7.20 5.54
N LEU A 29 16.78 7.75 4.49
CA LEU A 29 17.20 9.00 3.85
C LEU A 29 16.65 10.17 4.67
N LEU A 30 17.48 10.74 5.54
CA LEU A 30 17.27 12.09 6.07
C LEU A 30 18.37 12.97 5.50
N ALA A 31 17.98 13.96 4.69
CA ALA A 31 18.84 15.10 4.42
C ALA A 31 18.61 16.08 5.58
N ASP A 32 19.61 16.22 6.45
CA ASP A 32 19.63 17.22 7.51
C ASP A 32 19.60 18.64 6.90
N ALA A 33 18.63 19.45 7.32
CA ALA A 33 18.68 20.90 7.17
C ALA A 33 18.67 21.51 8.58
N PRO A 34 19.63 22.40 8.93
CA PRO A 34 19.70 22.93 10.29
C PRO A 34 18.61 23.97 10.54
N SER A 35 17.94 23.84 11.69
CA SER A 35 17.08 24.88 12.25
C SER A 35 17.89 25.81 13.15
N GLU A 36 17.82 27.12 12.92
CA GLU A 36 17.92 28.09 14.00
C GLU A 36 16.88 29.20 13.80
N ALA A 37 16.19 29.53 14.89
CA ALA A 37 15.21 30.59 15.02
C ALA A 37 15.85 31.80 15.71
N GLY A 38 15.53 33.03 15.28
CA GLY A 38 15.89 34.22 16.03
C GLY A 38 15.62 35.58 15.36
N ALA A 39 14.42 36.11 15.63
CA ALA A 39 14.10 37.54 15.82
C ALA A 39 14.30 38.59 14.71
N ALA A 40 13.44 39.61 14.77
CA ALA A 40 13.16 40.62 13.76
C ALA A 40 14.14 41.81 13.72
N THR A 41 14.35 42.40 12.54
CA THR A 41 14.41 43.86 12.31
C THR A 41 14.32 44.22 10.81
N THR A 42 13.88 45.44 10.53
CA THR A 42 13.46 46.07 9.26
C THR A 42 14.59 46.36 8.24
N PRO A 43 14.27 46.77 6.98
CA PRO A 43 15.11 46.52 5.80
C PRO A 43 16.13 47.63 5.52
N LYS A 44 17.26 47.23 4.94
CA LYS A 44 18.15 48.12 4.18
C LYS A 44 18.54 47.44 2.86
N THR A 45 18.35 48.22 1.79
CA THR A 45 18.96 48.08 0.47
C THR A 45 20.48 48.12 0.59
N ASP A 46 21.18 47.24 -0.15
CA ASP A 46 22.28 47.62 -1.03
C ASP A 46 22.73 46.41 -1.88
N THR A 47 23.29 46.77 -3.02
CA THR A 47 23.59 46.01 -4.24
C THR A 47 24.90 45.21 -4.17
N ASP A 48 25.11 44.42 -5.23
CA ASP A 48 26.38 43.85 -5.72
C ASP A 48 26.80 42.42 -5.27
N GLY A 49 26.47 41.45 -6.13
CA GLY A 49 27.49 40.81 -6.97
C GLY A 49 28.40 39.73 -6.36
N ALA A 50 27.96 38.47 -6.41
CA ALA A 50 28.75 37.31 -6.88
C ALA A 50 27.86 36.03 -6.89
N PRO A 51 27.92 35.17 -7.91
CA PRO A 51 27.17 33.91 -7.91
C PRO A 51 27.83 32.92 -6.95
N SER A 52 27.12 32.53 -5.89
CA SER A 52 27.52 31.40 -5.05
C SER A 52 27.45 30.11 -5.85
N ALA A 53 28.54 29.35 -5.82
CA ALA A 53 28.77 28.11 -6.55
C ALA A 53 28.13 26.89 -5.87
N ASP A 54 26.86 26.96 -5.48
CA ASP A 54 26.11 25.84 -4.85
C ASP A 54 24.99 25.28 -5.75
N ALA A 55 25.00 25.59 -7.05
CA ALA A 55 23.99 25.09 -8.00
C ALA A 55 24.53 24.03 -8.99
N ALA A 56 25.73 23.46 -8.76
CA ALA A 56 26.40 22.62 -9.75
C ALA A 56 26.18 21.10 -9.61
N ASP A 57 25.45 20.62 -8.60
CA ASP A 57 25.17 19.19 -8.40
C ASP A 57 23.68 18.88 -8.20
N ALA A 58 22.80 19.68 -8.81
CA ALA A 58 21.40 19.29 -8.97
C ALA A 58 21.33 18.14 -9.98
N GLU A 59 21.37 16.92 -9.44
CA GLU A 59 21.34 15.64 -10.16
C GLU A 59 20.25 15.63 -11.23
N ALA A 60 20.63 15.30 -12.47
CA ALA A 60 19.70 15.25 -13.59
C ALA A 60 18.58 14.26 -13.23
N PRO A 61 17.30 14.68 -13.28
CA PRO A 61 16.20 13.80 -12.97
C PRO A 61 16.24 12.55 -13.87
N PRO A 62 15.80 11.38 -13.36
CA PRO A 62 15.65 10.22 -14.23
C PRO A 62 14.80 10.62 -15.44
N PRO A 63 15.15 10.13 -16.64
CA PRO A 63 14.48 10.53 -17.87
C PRO A 63 12.99 10.31 -17.72
N GLU A 64 12.18 11.25 -18.23
CA GLU A 64 10.74 11.07 -18.23
C GLU A 64 10.39 9.77 -18.95
N PRO A 65 9.56 8.91 -18.35
CA PRO A 65 9.23 7.63 -18.95
C PRO A 65 8.53 7.86 -20.29
N SER A 66 9.21 7.48 -21.37
CA SER A 66 8.67 7.51 -22.71
C SER A 66 7.86 6.24 -22.96
N GLY A 67 6.59 6.23 -22.54
CA GLY A 67 5.69 5.09 -22.76
C GLY A 67 4.31 5.28 -22.15
N PRO A 68 3.30 4.47 -22.53
CA PRO A 68 2.02 4.45 -21.85
C PRO A 68 2.18 4.04 -20.39
N LEU A 69 1.27 4.52 -19.53
CA LEU A 69 1.22 4.08 -18.13
C LEU A 69 1.03 2.56 -18.08
N LEU A 70 1.70 1.89 -17.14
CA LEU A 70 1.55 0.44 -16.95
C LEU A 70 0.10 0.05 -16.64
N VAL A 71 -0.64 0.94 -15.98
CA VAL A 71 -2.08 0.86 -15.76
C VAL A 71 -2.67 2.26 -15.96
N ASP A 72 -3.70 2.39 -16.79
CA ASP A 72 -4.42 3.65 -16.97
C ASP A 72 -5.55 3.86 -15.92
N LEU A 73 -6.19 5.03 -15.94
CA LEU A 73 -7.29 5.35 -15.03
C LEU A 73 -8.56 4.53 -15.28
N ALA A 74 -8.70 3.90 -16.45
CA ALA A 74 -9.75 2.93 -16.74
C ALA A 74 -9.44 1.55 -16.14
N GLY A 75 -8.23 1.35 -15.60
CA GLY A 75 -7.78 0.11 -14.99
C GLY A 75 -7.18 -0.89 -15.98
N ILE A 76 -6.99 -0.51 -17.25
CA ILE A 76 -6.43 -1.37 -18.28
C ILE A 76 -4.90 -1.40 -18.12
N ALA A 77 -4.32 -2.60 -18.12
CA ALA A 77 -2.88 -2.80 -17.98
C ALA A 77 -2.18 -2.84 -19.35
N HIS A 78 -1.08 -2.10 -19.49
CA HIS A 78 -0.27 -2.00 -20.70
C HIS A 78 1.16 -2.44 -20.36
N LEU A 79 1.41 -3.75 -20.33
CA LEU A 79 2.71 -4.30 -19.96
C LEU A 79 3.70 -4.21 -21.13
N PRO A 80 4.97 -3.82 -20.89
CA PRO A 80 6.00 -3.85 -21.92
C PRO A 80 6.30 -5.30 -22.33
N PRO A 81 6.89 -5.52 -23.52
CA PRO A 81 7.32 -6.85 -23.95
C PRO A 81 8.32 -7.47 -22.95
N PRO A 82 8.39 -8.80 -22.87
CA PRO A 82 9.35 -9.48 -22.01
C PRO A 82 10.78 -9.15 -22.43
N ILE A 83 11.70 -9.17 -21.45
CA ILE A 83 13.14 -8.99 -21.70
C ILE A 83 13.60 -10.10 -22.67
N PRO A 84 14.33 -9.78 -23.76
CA PRO A 84 14.86 -10.80 -24.66
C PRO A 84 15.72 -11.84 -23.91
N GLU A 85 15.67 -13.12 -24.31
CA GLU A 85 16.44 -14.19 -23.65
C GLU A 85 17.96 -13.99 -23.76
N SER A 86 18.41 -13.37 -24.84
CA SER A 86 19.83 -13.04 -25.08
C SER A 86 20.32 -11.81 -24.32
N ALA A 87 19.42 -11.01 -23.73
CA ALA A 87 19.80 -9.79 -23.05
C ALA A 87 20.54 -10.12 -21.73
N PRO A 88 21.64 -9.40 -21.39
CA PRO A 88 22.28 -9.54 -20.09
C PRO A 88 21.30 -9.19 -18.97
N ARG A 89 21.27 -10.02 -17.92
CA ARG A 89 20.30 -9.92 -16.84
C ARG A 89 20.98 -9.96 -15.47
N LEU A 90 20.36 -9.26 -14.53
CA LEU A 90 20.68 -9.32 -13.11
C LEU A 90 19.42 -9.70 -12.34
N ALA A 91 19.59 -10.50 -11.29
CA ALA A 91 18.52 -10.89 -10.40
C ALA A 91 18.71 -10.34 -8.98
N SER A 92 17.64 -9.86 -8.37
CA SER A 92 17.59 -9.50 -6.96
C SER A 92 17.39 -10.74 -6.10
N ILE A 93 18.16 -10.86 -5.01
CA ILE A 93 18.10 -12.00 -4.06
C ILE A 93 17.80 -11.56 -2.62
N ALA A 94 17.51 -10.28 -2.40
CA ALA A 94 17.14 -9.73 -1.09
C ALA A 94 15.74 -9.12 -1.13
N MET A 95 15.09 -8.98 0.04
CA MET A 95 13.79 -8.30 0.14
C MET A 95 13.83 -6.87 -0.42
N ARG A 96 15.01 -6.24 -0.36
CA ARG A 96 15.30 -4.94 -0.93
C ARG A 96 16.71 -4.95 -1.50
N THR A 97 16.82 -4.73 -2.80
CA THR A 97 18.07 -4.45 -3.52
C THR A 97 17.97 -3.02 -4.03
N ASP A 98 18.71 -2.10 -3.42
CA ASP A 98 18.64 -0.68 -3.79
C ASP A 98 19.14 -0.44 -5.22
N VAL A 99 18.47 0.45 -5.93
CA VAL A 99 18.93 1.02 -7.20
C VAL A 99 19.36 2.46 -6.93
N VAL A 100 20.61 2.78 -7.28
CA VAL A 100 21.21 4.09 -7.02
C VAL A 100 21.47 4.84 -8.33
N ALA A 101 21.52 6.17 -8.26
CA ALA A 101 21.67 7.04 -9.43
C ALA A 101 23.05 6.91 -10.11
N LYS A 102 24.09 6.61 -9.35
CA LYS A 102 25.49 6.47 -9.79
C LYS A 102 26.11 5.20 -9.19
N PRO A 103 27.16 4.60 -9.79
CA PRO A 103 27.82 3.39 -9.27
C PRO A 103 28.68 3.68 -8.03
N ASP A 104 28.06 4.21 -6.98
CA ASP A 104 28.65 4.61 -5.70
C ASP A 104 27.67 4.26 -4.57
N PRO A 105 28.10 3.60 -3.48
CA PRO A 105 27.23 3.25 -2.36
C PRO A 105 26.62 4.47 -1.63
N LYS A 106 27.19 5.67 -1.80
CA LYS A 106 26.70 6.92 -1.22
C LYS A 106 25.74 7.67 -2.15
N ALA A 107 25.55 7.21 -3.38
CA ALA A 107 24.68 7.89 -4.33
C ALA A 107 23.20 7.83 -3.89
N ALA A 108 22.42 8.80 -4.36
CA ALA A 108 21.00 8.85 -4.08
C ALA A 108 20.29 7.58 -4.59
N ARG A 109 19.36 7.06 -3.78
CA ARG A 109 18.51 5.93 -4.17
C ARG A 109 17.42 6.44 -5.10
N VAL A 110 17.27 5.80 -6.24
CA VAL A 110 16.25 6.14 -7.26
C VAL A 110 15.14 5.09 -7.33
N GLY A 111 15.32 3.95 -6.64
CA GLY A 111 14.33 2.90 -6.53
C GLY A 111 14.90 1.66 -5.87
N PHE A 112 14.17 0.55 -5.95
CA PHE A 112 14.67 -0.75 -5.52
C PHE A 112 13.98 -1.90 -6.24
N LEU A 113 14.72 -3.01 -6.31
CA LEU A 113 14.24 -4.32 -6.72
C LEU A 113 13.92 -5.16 -5.46
N ARG A 114 13.05 -6.14 -5.61
CA ARG A 114 12.71 -7.12 -4.57
C ARG A 114 13.16 -8.51 -5.04
N ALA A 115 13.45 -9.41 -4.11
CA ALA A 115 13.83 -10.80 -4.38
C ALA A 115 13.03 -11.46 -5.50
N GLY A 116 13.75 -12.06 -6.46
CA GLY A 116 13.17 -12.67 -7.67
C GLY A 116 12.94 -11.68 -8.81
N ALA A 117 13.12 -10.37 -8.63
CA ALA A 117 13.14 -9.43 -9.76
C ALA A 117 14.31 -9.79 -10.68
N ILE A 118 14.04 -9.90 -11.98
CA ILE A 118 15.05 -10.04 -13.02
C ILE A 118 14.92 -8.82 -13.92
N VAL A 119 16.00 -8.06 -14.05
CA VAL A 119 16.05 -6.84 -14.87
C VAL A 119 17.13 -6.95 -15.93
N GLU A 120 16.92 -6.27 -17.04
CA GLU A 120 17.94 -6.11 -18.06
C GLU A 120 19.03 -5.16 -17.56
N MET A 121 20.29 -5.49 -17.87
CA MET A 121 21.46 -4.72 -17.49
C MET A 121 22.40 -4.52 -18.67
N ASP A 122 23.27 -3.51 -18.56
CA ASP A 122 24.44 -3.40 -19.43
C ASP A 122 25.44 -4.51 -19.05
N PRO A 123 26.11 -5.16 -20.02
CA PRO A 123 27.04 -6.26 -19.75
C PRO A 123 28.33 -5.78 -19.07
N GLU A 124 28.67 -4.50 -19.23
CA GLU A 124 29.89 -3.90 -18.70
C GLU A 124 29.78 -3.55 -17.22
N VAL A 125 30.90 -3.64 -16.51
CA VAL A 125 31.01 -3.20 -15.12
C VAL A 125 31.15 -1.67 -15.12
N ALA A 126 30.21 -0.99 -14.48
CA ALA A 126 30.19 0.48 -14.42
C ALA A 126 31.16 1.07 -13.37
N GLY A 127 31.73 0.22 -12.51
CA GLY A 127 32.67 0.60 -11.45
C GLY A 127 32.66 -0.42 -10.30
N THR A 128 33.60 -0.30 -9.37
CA THR A 128 33.74 -1.22 -8.22
C THR A 128 33.77 -0.51 -6.87
N ALA A 129 33.51 0.80 -6.84
CA ALA A 129 33.53 1.60 -5.62
C ALA A 129 32.56 1.02 -4.58
N GLY A 130 33.08 0.53 -3.45
CA GLY A 130 32.28 -0.12 -2.39
C GLY A 130 31.49 -1.37 -2.82
N CYS A 131 31.72 -1.89 -4.02
CA CYS A 131 30.99 -3.02 -4.60
C CYS A 131 31.97 -4.02 -5.21
N LYS A 132 32.27 -5.09 -4.47
CA LYS A 132 33.33 -6.04 -4.81
C LYS A 132 33.14 -6.71 -6.18
N ASP A 133 31.91 -7.11 -6.51
CA ASP A 133 31.60 -7.80 -7.78
C ASP A 133 31.12 -6.84 -8.88
N GLY A 134 31.25 -5.53 -8.60
CA GLY A 134 31.03 -4.44 -9.53
C GLY A 134 29.58 -4.00 -9.67
N TRP A 135 29.41 -2.71 -9.93
CA TRP A 135 28.13 -2.09 -10.26
C TRP A 135 27.72 -2.45 -11.69
N ARG A 136 26.45 -2.77 -11.88
CA ARG A 136 25.83 -2.93 -13.20
C ARG A 136 24.81 -1.83 -13.40
N LYS A 137 24.88 -1.17 -14.56
CA LYS A 137 23.82 -0.26 -15.00
C LYS A 137 22.62 -1.10 -15.41
N ILE A 138 21.44 -0.77 -14.92
CA ILE A 138 20.20 -1.50 -15.22
C ILE A 138 19.25 -0.63 -16.05
N LYS A 139 18.32 -1.28 -16.75
CA LYS A 139 17.25 -0.57 -17.45
C LYS A 139 16.04 -0.30 -16.55
N PRO A 140 15.33 0.84 -16.74
CA PRO A 140 15.64 1.90 -17.70
C PRO A 140 16.77 2.84 -17.26
N TYR A 141 17.11 2.88 -15.97
CA TYR A 141 18.17 3.73 -15.43
C TYR A 141 18.69 3.19 -14.08
N GLY A 142 19.79 3.78 -13.61
CA GLY A 142 20.38 3.50 -12.30
C GLY A 142 21.32 2.29 -12.29
N TYR A 143 21.89 2.02 -11.11
CA TYR A 143 22.93 1.03 -10.91
C TYR A 143 22.59 0.13 -9.72
N VAL A 144 22.96 -1.15 -9.84
CA VAL A 144 22.84 -2.16 -8.79
C VAL A 144 24.21 -2.78 -8.54
N CYS A 145 24.58 -2.93 -7.27
CA CYS A 145 25.79 -3.63 -6.86
C CYS A 145 25.54 -5.14 -6.89
N VAL A 146 26.37 -5.89 -7.63
CA VAL A 146 26.37 -7.37 -7.57
C VAL A 146 27.04 -7.82 -6.28
N GLY A 147 26.44 -8.77 -5.57
CA GLY A 147 26.94 -9.30 -4.31
C GLY A 147 25.82 -9.75 -3.36
N PRO A 148 25.75 -9.23 -2.12
CA PRO A 148 24.80 -9.73 -1.10
C PRO A 148 23.33 -9.70 -1.51
N ASP A 149 22.93 -8.66 -2.24
CA ASP A 149 21.51 -8.41 -2.55
C ASP A 149 21.15 -8.70 -4.02
N ALA A 150 22.15 -8.95 -4.88
CA ALA A 150 21.94 -9.18 -6.30
C ALA A 150 22.98 -10.16 -6.88
N THR A 151 22.54 -10.95 -7.85
CA THR A 151 23.37 -11.98 -8.50
C THR A 151 23.21 -11.96 -10.01
N LEU A 152 24.24 -12.44 -10.71
CA LEU A 152 24.18 -12.77 -12.14
C LEU A 152 23.78 -14.24 -12.37
N ASP A 153 23.80 -15.07 -11.33
CA ASP A 153 23.36 -16.46 -11.39
C ASP A 153 21.83 -16.55 -11.32
N LEU A 154 21.18 -16.73 -12.47
CA LEU A 154 19.73 -16.91 -12.55
C LEU A 154 19.25 -18.26 -11.97
N ASN A 155 20.15 -19.20 -11.69
CA ASN A 155 19.83 -20.46 -11.01
C ASN A 155 19.94 -20.37 -9.48
N HIS A 156 20.29 -19.21 -8.93
CA HIS A 156 20.41 -19.01 -7.49
C HIS A 156 19.12 -19.42 -6.76
N PRO A 157 19.19 -20.11 -5.59
CA PRO A 157 18.01 -20.67 -4.93
C PRO A 157 16.88 -19.67 -4.67
N ILE A 158 17.22 -18.44 -4.25
CA ILE A 158 16.22 -17.37 -4.04
C ILE A 158 15.58 -16.94 -5.35
N VAL A 159 16.32 -16.85 -6.45
CA VAL A 159 15.77 -16.46 -7.77
C VAL A 159 14.74 -17.49 -8.23
N LYS A 160 15.08 -18.79 -8.09
CA LYS A 160 14.16 -19.89 -8.39
C LYS A 160 12.96 -19.99 -7.45
N ALA A 161 13.12 -19.58 -6.19
CA ALA A 161 12.06 -19.65 -5.19
C ALA A 161 11.10 -18.46 -5.25
N ALA A 162 11.59 -17.26 -5.59
CA ALA A 162 10.84 -16.01 -5.62
C ALA A 162 10.38 -15.63 -7.04
N THR A 163 10.10 -16.62 -7.89
CA THR A 163 9.66 -16.41 -9.28
C THR A 163 8.32 -15.68 -9.36
N ARG A 164 7.46 -15.84 -8.34
CA ARG A 164 6.18 -15.15 -8.30
C ARG A 164 6.31 -13.73 -7.76
N ARG A 165 6.22 -12.79 -8.70
CA ARG A 165 6.32 -11.34 -8.51
C ARG A 165 4.96 -10.72 -8.17
N PRO A 166 4.92 -9.47 -7.65
CA PRO A 166 3.64 -8.78 -7.48
C PRO A 166 2.96 -8.63 -8.83
N ASP A 167 1.69 -9.02 -8.89
CA ASP A 167 0.86 -8.89 -10.08
C ASP A 167 0.25 -7.49 -10.15
N ILE A 168 0.97 -6.56 -10.78
CA ILE A 168 0.57 -5.15 -10.88
C ILE A 168 -0.68 -4.92 -11.74
N THR A 169 -1.15 -5.93 -12.48
CA THR A 169 -2.41 -5.81 -13.23
C THR A 169 -3.64 -6.00 -12.34
N GLN A 170 -3.45 -6.40 -11.08
CA GLN A 170 -4.53 -6.76 -10.16
C GLN A 170 -4.65 -5.75 -9.03
N LYS A 171 -5.88 -5.45 -8.60
CA LYS A 171 -6.17 -4.58 -7.44
C LYS A 171 -5.45 -5.01 -6.16
N LEU A 172 -5.14 -6.31 -6.03
CA LEU A 172 -4.27 -6.85 -4.99
C LEU A 172 -3.11 -7.62 -5.67
N PRO A 173 -1.85 -7.16 -5.51
CA PRO A 173 -0.71 -7.73 -6.23
C PRO A 173 -0.35 -9.16 -5.79
N TYR A 174 -0.78 -9.55 -4.59
CA TYR A 174 -0.59 -10.88 -4.02
C TYR A 174 -1.93 -11.48 -3.56
N MET A 175 -1.90 -12.73 -3.08
CA MET A 175 -2.97 -13.20 -2.19
C MET A 175 -2.76 -12.56 -0.82
N TYR A 176 -3.84 -12.18 -0.13
CA TYR A 176 -3.77 -11.57 1.18
C TYR A 176 -4.61 -12.34 2.18
N GLY A 177 -4.17 -12.39 3.43
CA GLY A 177 -4.92 -12.97 4.54
C GLY A 177 -4.76 -12.16 5.82
N ILE A 178 -5.82 -12.08 6.62
CA ILE A 178 -5.75 -11.52 7.98
C ILE A 178 -5.79 -12.67 8.97
N VAL A 179 -4.84 -12.67 9.92
CA VAL A 179 -4.74 -13.66 10.97
C VAL A 179 -5.96 -13.55 11.89
N THR A 180 -6.84 -14.55 11.85
CA THR A 180 -8.01 -14.62 12.74
C THR A 180 -7.65 -15.26 14.07
N ARG A 181 -6.66 -16.17 14.01
CA ARG A 181 -6.16 -16.98 15.13
C ARG A 181 -4.65 -17.06 14.99
N GLY A 182 -3.92 -16.74 16.05
CA GLY A 182 -2.46 -16.83 16.03
C GLY A 182 -1.99 -18.24 15.66
N GLY A 183 -0.81 -18.33 15.08
CA GLY A 183 -0.30 -19.57 14.52
C GLY A 183 1.20 -19.58 14.30
N PRO A 184 1.80 -20.77 14.21
CA PRO A 184 3.23 -20.91 13.95
C PRO A 184 3.60 -20.49 12.53
N VAL A 185 4.84 -20.02 12.40
CA VAL A 185 5.52 -19.82 11.13
C VAL A 185 6.64 -20.84 11.03
N TYR A 186 6.67 -21.59 9.94
CA TYR A 186 7.58 -22.73 9.74
C TYR A 186 8.63 -22.47 8.65
N ALA A 187 9.79 -23.11 8.82
CA ALA A 187 10.86 -23.14 7.83
C ALA A 187 10.75 -24.30 6.83
N ARG A 188 9.92 -25.29 7.13
CA ARG A 188 9.61 -26.44 6.26
C ARG A 188 8.17 -26.89 6.51
N ILE A 189 7.70 -27.81 5.70
CA ILE A 189 6.42 -28.48 5.96
C ILE A 189 6.56 -29.25 7.30
N PRO A 190 5.68 -29.02 8.29
CA PRO A 190 5.77 -29.66 9.60
C PRO A 190 5.32 -31.14 9.52
N THR A 191 6.04 -32.02 10.22
CA THR A 191 5.63 -33.43 10.41
C THR A 191 4.53 -33.55 11.46
N ALA A 192 3.94 -34.74 11.61
CA ALA A 192 2.98 -35.01 12.68
C ALA A 192 3.56 -34.75 14.09
N GLU A 193 4.85 -35.02 14.30
CA GLU A 193 5.54 -34.74 15.57
C GLU A 193 5.72 -33.24 15.79
N ASP A 194 6.11 -32.50 14.75
CA ASP A 194 6.24 -31.04 14.80
C ASP A 194 4.88 -30.39 15.12
N LEU A 195 3.80 -30.86 14.50
CA LEU A 195 2.45 -30.38 14.76
C LEU A 195 2.03 -30.65 16.21
N LYS A 196 2.37 -31.81 16.78
CA LYS A 196 2.12 -32.12 18.19
C LYS A 196 2.90 -31.19 19.13
N ALA A 197 4.15 -30.89 18.78
CA ALA A 197 5.03 -30.02 19.57
C ALA A 197 4.63 -28.54 19.50
N HIS A 198 4.27 -28.05 18.32
CA HIS A 198 4.09 -26.62 18.06
C HIS A 198 2.62 -26.18 17.93
N GLU A 199 1.68 -27.12 17.77
CA GLU A 199 0.25 -26.87 17.68
C GLU A 199 -0.58 -27.87 18.54
N PRO A 200 -0.35 -27.99 19.86
CA PRO A 200 -1.05 -28.97 20.70
C PRO A 200 -2.59 -28.80 20.71
N GLY A 201 -3.08 -27.60 20.37
CA GLY A 201 -4.51 -27.30 20.24
C GLY A 201 -5.11 -27.50 18.84
N LEU A 202 -4.37 -28.09 17.89
CA LEU A 202 -4.76 -28.14 16.47
C LEU A 202 -6.16 -28.74 16.25
N LYS A 203 -6.46 -29.90 16.87
CA LYS A 203 -7.77 -30.57 16.71
C LYS A 203 -8.94 -29.67 17.12
N LYS A 204 -8.82 -28.97 18.26
CA LYS A 204 -9.83 -28.02 18.74
C LYS A 204 -9.93 -26.81 17.81
N HIS A 205 -8.80 -26.34 17.27
CA HIS A 205 -8.77 -25.26 16.31
C HIS A 205 -9.52 -25.62 15.02
N ILE A 206 -9.24 -26.78 14.41
CA ILE A 206 -9.88 -27.22 13.17
C ILE A 206 -11.39 -27.36 13.37
N ALA A 207 -11.86 -27.99 14.44
CA ALA A 207 -13.30 -28.11 14.74
C ALA A 207 -14.01 -26.75 14.89
N LYS A 208 -13.30 -25.71 15.35
CA LYS A 208 -13.83 -24.34 15.41
C LYS A 208 -13.74 -23.65 14.04
N TRP A 209 -12.72 -23.96 13.24
CA TRP A 209 -12.55 -23.38 11.90
C TRP A 209 -13.58 -23.92 10.92
N GLU A 210 -13.93 -25.20 11.02
CA GLU A 210 -15.00 -25.85 10.26
C GLU A 210 -16.36 -25.15 10.41
N LYS A 211 -16.71 -24.74 11.63
CA LYS A 211 -18.02 -24.14 11.96
C LYS A 211 -18.11 -22.64 11.67
N ASP A 212 -17.00 -22.01 11.29
CA ASP A 212 -16.90 -20.56 11.11
C ASP A 212 -17.32 -20.17 9.69
N LYS A 213 -18.48 -19.52 9.54
CA LYS A 213 -19.01 -19.16 8.21
C LYS A 213 -18.34 -17.93 7.60
N GLU A 214 -17.68 -17.11 8.40
CA GLU A 214 -17.12 -15.82 7.98
C GLU A 214 -15.61 -15.89 7.75
N SER A 215 -14.94 -16.87 8.38
CA SER A 215 -13.48 -17.02 8.35
C SER A 215 -13.02 -18.48 8.30
N GLY A 216 -13.94 -19.43 8.12
CA GLY A 216 -13.68 -20.86 8.24
C GLY A 216 -13.40 -21.58 6.93
N ALA A 217 -13.54 -22.90 6.99
CA ALA A 217 -13.15 -23.83 5.92
C ALA A 217 -13.83 -23.59 4.57
N THR A 218 -15.03 -23.02 4.57
CA THR A 218 -15.83 -22.76 3.37
C THR A 218 -15.62 -21.37 2.78
N TYR A 219 -14.88 -20.48 3.47
CA TYR A 219 -14.76 -19.08 3.05
C TYR A 219 -13.54 -18.86 2.15
N GLY A 220 -13.79 -18.35 0.95
CA GLY A 220 -12.76 -17.76 0.08
C GLY A 220 -11.68 -18.73 -0.40
N LEU A 221 -12.01 -20.01 -0.58
CA LEU A 221 -11.06 -21.02 -1.06
C LEU A 221 -10.46 -20.63 -2.43
N ASP A 222 -11.26 -20.06 -3.31
CA ASP A 222 -10.83 -19.55 -4.62
C ASP A 222 -9.76 -18.44 -4.51
N VAL A 223 -9.70 -17.67 -3.42
CA VAL A 223 -8.61 -16.70 -3.19
C VAL A 223 -7.27 -17.42 -3.07
N TRP A 224 -7.25 -18.57 -2.38
CA TRP A 224 -6.06 -19.40 -2.24
C TRP A 224 -5.67 -20.13 -3.52
N MET A 225 -6.55 -20.13 -4.52
CA MET A 225 -6.36 -20.76 -5.82
C MET A 225 -5.96 -19.77 -6.93
N LYS A 226 -5.64 -18.50 -6.60
CA LYS A 226 -5.38 -17.41 -7.56
C LYS A 226 -4.50 -17.79 -8.76
N TRP A 227 -3.49 -18.63 -8.57
CA TRP A 227 -2.53 -19.04 -9.61
C TRP A 227 -2.50 -20.53 -9.89
N LYS A 228 -3.50 -21.27 -9.40
CA LYS A 228 -3.60 -22.72 -9.61
C LYS A 228 -4.45 -22.98 -10.85
N SER A 229 -3.98 -23.87 -11.72
CA SER A 229 -4.69 -24.25 -12.96
C SER A 229 -5.87 -25.19 -12.71
N SER A 230 -5.80 -25.96 -11.62
CA SER A 230 -6.83 -26.93 -11.25
C SER A 230 -7.59 -26.46 -10.01
N PRO A 231 -8.92 -26.63 -9.95
CA PRO A 231 -9.68 -26.32 -8.77
C PRO A 231 -9.27 -27.25 -7.61
N SER A 232 -9.29 -26.72 -6.40
CA SER A 232 -9.09 -27.52 -5.18
C SER A 232 -10.43 -28.06 -4.74
N PRO A 233 -10.51 -29.31 -4.26
CA PRO A 233 -11.68 -29.75 -3.53
C PRO A 233 -11.89 -28.86 -2.29
N PRO A 234 -13.12 -28.84 -1.73
CA PRO A 234 -13.40 -28.19 -0.46
C PRO A 234 -12.36 -28.56 0.61
N ALA A 235 -12.04 -27.63 1.49
CA ALA A 235 -10.91 -27.80 2.39
C ALA A 235 -11.08 -28.98 3.37
N LEU A 236 -12.31 -29.32 3.75
CA LEU A 236 -12.61 -30.46 4.63
C LEU A 236 -12.44 -31.80 3.88
N ASP A 237 -12.91 -31.88 2.63
CA ASP A 237 -12.74 -33.05 1.78
C ASP A 237 -11.26 -33.31 1.51
N ALA A 238 -10.48 -32.24 1.27
CA ALA A 238 -9.03 -32.34 1.12
C ALA A 238 -8.36 -32.93 2.37
N MET A 239 -8.79 -32.50 3.57
CA MET A 239 -8.31 -33.04 4.85
C MET A 239 -8.70 -34.50 5.07
N GLU A 240 -9.93 -34.88 4.76
CA GLU A 240 -10.42 -36.26 4.88
C GLU A 240 -9.63 -37.21 3.97
N GLN A 241 -9.41 -36.79 2.72
CA GLN A 241 -8.69 -37.56 1.71
C GLN A 241 -7.16 -37.45 1.84
N LYS A 242 -6.65 -36.63 2.76
CA LYS A 242 -5.23 -36.34 2.97
C LYS A 242 -4.49 -35.96 1.69
N LEU A 243 -5.12 -35.12 0.86
CA LEU A 243 -4.57 -34.76 -0.44
C LEU A 243 -3.26 -33.97 -0.31
N THR A 244 -2.31 -34.27 -1.19
CA THR A 244 -1.04 -33.55 -1.30
C THR A 244 -0.88 -33.09 -2.73
N ASP A 245 -0.59 -31.80 -2.91
CA ASP A 245 -0.39 -31.25 -4.25
C ASP A 245 0.94 -31.75 -4.84
N GLU A 246 0.95 -32.07 -6.14
CA GLU A 246 2.18 -32.47 -6.85
C GLU A 246 3.16 -31.30 -7.04
N ASP A 247 2.63 -30.08 -7.09
CA ASP A 247 3.33 -28.83 -7.38
C ASP A 247 3.80 -28.07 -6.13
N ILE A 248 4.05 -28.78 -5.02
CA ILE A 248 4.72 -28.22 -3.84
C ILE A 248 6.03 -27.53 -4.27
N PRO A 249 6.34 -26.32 -3.75
CA PRO A 249 7.59 -25.63 -4.06
C PRO A 249 8.80 -26.54 -3.89
N PHE A 250 9.69 -26.58 -4.88
CA PHE A 250 10.78 -27.57 -4.95
C PHE A 250 11.66 -27.60 -3.68
N PHE A 251 11.88 -26.45 -3.05
CA PHE A 251 12.69 -26.32 -1.84
C PHE A 251 11.98 -26.84 -0.59
N LEU A 252 10.69 -27.18 -0.64
CA LEU A 252 9.93 -27.78 0.46
C LEU A 252 9.67 -29.29 0.26
N LYS A 253 9.99 -29.83 -0.92
CA LYS A 253 9.86 -31.28 -1.18
C LYS A 253 10.86 -32.06 -0.34
N ASP A 254 10.52 -33.31 -0.03
CA ASP A 254 11.39 -34.28 0.65
C ASP A 254 12.02 -33.77 1.96
N GLY A 255 11.26 -32.99 2.73
CA GLY A 255 11.72 -32.40 4.00
C GLY A 255 12.60 -31.16 3.84
N GLY A 256 12.68 -30.61 2.63
CA GLY A 256 13.38 -29.38 2.30
C GLY A 256 12.88 -28.15 3.07
N ARG A 257 13.66 -27.06 3.00
CA ARG A 257 13.48 -25.84 3.78
C ARG A 257 13.47 -24.60 2.91
N VAL A 258 12.89 -23.53 3.45
CA VAL A 258 12.87 -22.20 2.85
C VAL A 258 14.30 -21.64 2.70
N PRO A 259 14.62 -20.88 1.63
CA PRO A 259 15.96 -20.34 1.37
C PRO A 259 16.33 -19.12 2.25
N ASN A 260 15.76 -19.04 3.46
CA ASN A 260 15.97 -18.00 4.47
C ASN A 260 15.90 -16.53 4.01
N LEU A 261 15.07 -16.22 3.01
CA LEU A 261 14.88 -14.83 2.54
C LEU A 261 14.42 -13.88 3.68
N SER A 262 13.64 -14.39 4.63
CA SER A 262 13.18 -13.63 5.80
C SER A 262 14.26 -13.37 6.87
N GLY A 263 15.40 -14.07 6.83
CA GLY A 263 16.43 -14.02 7.87
C GLY A 263 16.03 -14.63 9.23
N LEU A 264 14.85 -15.25 9.33
CA LEU A 264 14.33 -15.85 10.57
C LEU A 264 14.84 -17.28 10.83
N LEU A 265 15.31 -18.00 9.81
CA LEU A 265 15.94 -19.30 10.00
C LEU A 265 17.35 -19.09 10.56
N LYS A 266 17.47 -19.14 11.89
CA LYS A 266 18.75 -18.94 12.59
C LYS A 266 19.66 -20.18 12.60
N SER A 267 19.08 -21.36 12.42
CA SER A 267 19.80 -22.64 12.34
C SER A 267 18.98 -23.67 11.57
N ASN A 268 19.67 -24.64 10.95
CA ASN A 268 19.07 -25.65 10.07
C ASN A 268 18.26 -26.73 10.81
N ASP A 269 18.26 -26.76 12.13
CA ASP A 269 17.44 -27.65 12.95
C ASP A 269 16.03 -27.08 13.19
N LEU A 270 15.87 -25.75 13.23
CA LEU A 270 14.61 -25.09 13.57
C LEU A 270 13.47 -25.42 12.59
N VAL A 271 12.36 -25.92 13.12
CA VAL A 271 11.13 -26.17 12.34
C VAL A 271 10.20 -24.96 12.40
N LYS A 272 9.85 -24.54 13.62
CA LYS A 272 9.16 -23.29 13.89
C LYS A 272 10.19 -22.16 13.96
N ILE A 273 10.05 -21.17 13.08
CA ILE A 273 10.95 -19.99 12.99
C ILE A 273 10.26 -18.68 13.40
N GLY A 274 8.99 -18.75 13.77
CA GLY A 274 8.27 -17.58 14.24
C GLY A 274 6.81 -17.87 14.57
N GLN A 275 6.06 -16.79 14.71
CA GLN A 275 4.64 -16.81 15.00
C GLN A 275 3.98 -15.62 14.30
N VAL A 276 2.71 -15.80 13.92
CA VAL A 276 1.83 -14.71 13.52
C VAL A 276 0.77 -14.51 14.59
N ASP A 277 0.52 -13.24 14.93
CA ASP A 277 -0.47 -12.86 15.92
C ASP A 277 -1.74 -12.34 15.27
N ARG A 278 -2.84 -12.36 16.04
CA ARG A 278 -4.17 -12.00 15.55
C ARG A 278 -4.19 -10.57 15.05
N ARG A 279 -5.02 -10.29 14.04
CA ARG A 279 -5.23 -8.98 13.41
C ARG A 279 -4.07 -8.50 12.52
N ASN A 280 -2.98 -9.25 12.43
CA ASN A 280 -1.93 -8.98 11.45
C ASN A 280 -2.35 -9.44 10.05
N GLY A 281 -1.92 -8.70 9.04
CA GLY A 281 -2.16 -8.99 7.63
C GLY A 281 -0.89 -9.52 6.97
N VAL A 282 -1.03 -10.56 6.14
CA VAL A 282 0.10 -11.20 5.44
C VAL A 282 -0.24 -11.37 3.97
N ALA A 283 0.75 -11.13 3.10
CA ALA A 283 0.68 -11.42 1.68
C ALA A 283 1.39 -12.73 1.35
N PHE A 284 0.85 -13.45 0.37
CA PHE A 284 1.27 -14.79 -0.02
C PHE A 284 1.52 -14.88 -1.52
N VAL A 285 2.57 -15.62 -1.86
CA VAL A 285 3.02 -15.87 -3.23
C VAL A 285 2.71 -17.29 -3.68
N GLU A 286 2.32 -18.20 -2.80
CA GLU A 286 1.92 -19.56 -3.17
C GLU A 286 1.01 -20.17 -2.10
N THR A 287 0.18 -21.14 -2.49
CA THR A 287 -0.42 -22.09 -1.56
C THR A 287 -0.25 -23.52 -2.05
N PHE A 288 -0.26 -24.48 -1.13
CA PHE A 288 -0.21 -25.90 -1.48
C PHE A 288 -0.87 -26.75 -0.41
N LEU A 289 -1.41 -27.91 -0.79
CA LEU A 289 -1.90 -28.95 0.10
C LEU A 289 -0.77 -29.92 0.48
N HIS A 290 -0.72 -30.29 1.75
CA HIS A 290 0.08 -31.40 2.23
C HIS A 290 -0.70 -32.16 3.31
N GLU A 291 -0.90 -33.47 3.10
CA GLU A 291 -1.72 -34.32 3.97
C GLU A 291 -3.11 -33.69 4.25
N GLY A 292 -3.67 -33.05 3.22
CA GLY A 292 -4.97 -32.41 3.21
C GLY A 292 -5.05 -31.02 3.85
N ARG A 293 -4.01 -30.58 4.57
CA ARG A 293 -3.95 -29.23 5.14
C ARG A 293 -3.30 -28.27 4.16
N ARG A 294 -3.94 -27.12 3.91
CA ARG A 294 -3.39 -26.06 3.07
C ARG A 294 -2.39 -25.20 3.84
N TYR A 295 -1.25 -24.94 3.21
CA TYR A 295 -0.23 -24.01 3.68
C TYR A 295 -0.07 -22.87 2.67
N ASN A 296 0.20 -21.68 3.19
CA ASN A 296 0.54 -20.50 2.44
C ASN A 296 2.04 -20.22 2.56
N LEU A 297 2.63 -19.73 1.47
CA LEU A 297 4.00 -19.24 1.42
C LEU A 297 3.98 -17.70 1.33
N SER A 298 4.56 -17.01 2.32
CA SER A 298 4.59 -15.55 2.34
C SER A 298 5.55 -14.95 1.30
N THR A 299 5.45 -13.65 1.05
CA THR A 299 6.34 -12.89 0.15
C THR A 299 7.82 -12.97 0.51
N ASP A 300 8.14 -13.22 1.79
CA ASP A 300 9.49 -13.49 2.30
C ASP A 300 9.79 -15.00 2.50
N LEU A 301 9.02 -15.84 1.80
CA LEU A 301 9.17 -17.29 1.68
C LEU A 301 9.05 -18.07 3.00
N ARG A 302 8.16 -17.67 3.91
CA ARG A 302 7.88 -18.42 5.15
C ARG A 302 6.61 -19.24 5.00
N VAL A 303 6.57 -20.42 5.61
CA VAL A 303 5.43 -21.35 5.51
C VAL A 303 4.48 -21.11 6.68
N MET A 304 3.19 -20.92 6.39
CA MET A 304 2.17 -20.69 7.41
C MET A 304 0.91 -21.49 7.08
N PRO A 305 0.22 -22.10 8.06
CA PRO A 305 -1.01 -22.82 7.77
C PRO A 305 -2.15 -21.86 7.39
N ALA A 306 -2.83 -22.15 6.27
CA ALA A 306 -3.86 -21.27 5.71
C ALA A 306 -5.09 -21.14 6.61
N ASP A 307 -5.36 -22.15 7.45
CA ASP A 307 -6.45 -22.19 8.45
C ASP A 307 -6.37 -21.09 9.53
N ARG A 308 -5.25 -20.37 9.61
CA ARG A 308 -5.05 -19.23 10.52
C ARG A 308 -5.54 -17.91 9.94
N PHE A 309 -5.78 -17.87 8.64
CA PHE A 309 -6.04 -16.64 7.90
C PHE A 309 -7.46 -16.63 7.34
N ARG A 310 -8.13 -15.49 7.47
CA ARG A 310 -9.26 -15.17 6.60
C ARG A 310 -8.69 -14.62 5.29
N PRO A 311 -8.94 -15.24 4.12
CA PRO A 311 -8.54 -14.69 2.83
C PRO A 311 -9.18 -13.32 2.58
N ILE A 312 -8.48 -12.48 1.82
CA ILE A 312 -8.89 -11.11 1.51
C ILE A 312 -9.07 -10.94 0.01
N ARG A 313 -10.27 -10.50 -0.39
CA ARG A 313 -10.59 -10.13 -1.77
C ARG A 313 -10.30 -8.67 -2.11
N GLY A 314 -10.27 -7.83 -1.08
CA GLY A 314 -10.32 -6.38 -1.23
C GLY A 314 -11.71 -5.90 -1.64
N SER A 315 -11.86 -4.57 -1.67
CA SER A 315 -13.09 -3.92 -2.15
C SER A 315 -13.34 -4.22 -3.63
N ASP A 316 -14.61 -4.35 -4.01
CA ASP A 316 -15.03 -4.32 -5.42
C ASP A 316 -15.35 -2.91 -5.92
N PHE A 317 -15.35 -1.93 -5.02
CA PHE A 317 -15.52 -0.53 -5.40
C PHE A 317 -14.29 0.01 -6.13
N HIS A 318 -14.56 0.86 -7.11
CA HIS A 318 -13.61 1.76 -7.75
C HIS A 318 -14.30 3.11 -8.04
N GLY A 319 -13.50 4.15 -8.20
CA GLY A 319 -13.94 5.50 -8.54
C GLY A 319 -14.39 5.65 -10.00
N TYR A 320 -14.59 6.90 -10.40
CA TYR A 320 -15.27 7.29 -11.61
C TYR A 320 -14.39 8.21 -12.47
N GLU A 321 -14.36 7.96 -13.78
CA GLU A 321 -13.72 8.83 -14.75
C GLU A 321 -14.60 10.06 -15.02
N ILE A 322 -14.05 11.27 -14.84
CA ILE A 322 -14.80 12.52 -15.03
C ILE A 322 -14.85 12.86 -16.52
N GLY A 323 -16.05 13.17 -17.03
CA GLY A 323 -16.34 13.37 -18.45
C GLY A 323 -16.68 12.09 -19.21
N LYS A 324 -16.68 10.93 -18.53
CA LYS A 324 -17.10 9.63 -19.08
C LYS A 324 -18.19 8.99 -18.23
N ASP A 325 -17.91 8.78 -16.94
CA ASP A 325 -18.85 8.14 -16.02
C ASP A 325 -19.72 9.19 -15.29
N VAL A 326 -19.14 10.36 -15.02
CA VAL A 326 -19.78 11.45 -14.26
C VAL A 326 -19.43 12.82 -14.85
N ASP A 327 -20.33 13.78 -14.67
CA ASP A 327 -20.10 15.17 -15.05
C ASP A 327 -20.37 16.11 -13.88
N PHE A 328 -19.66 17.24 -13.86
CA PHE A 328 -19.89 18.25 -12.83
C PHE A 328 -21.28 18.92 -12.95
N PRO A 329 -21.85 19.36 -11.80
CA PRO A 329 -21.51 18.92 -10.46
C PRO A 329 -22.05 17.50 -10.19
N PHE A 330 -21.34 16.73 -9.37
CA PHE A 330 -21.78 15.40 -8.93
C PHE A 330 -21.54 15.24 -7.42
N ALA A 331 -22.05 14.17 -6.82
CA ALA A 331 -21.67 13.76 -5.48
C ALA A 331 -21.33 12.27 -5.42
N LEU A 332 -20.42 11.93 -4.51
CA LEU A 332 -20.10 10.55 -4.18
C LEU A 332 -20.74 10.17 -2.84
N VAL A 333 -21.48 9.06 -2.80
CA VAL A 333 -22.12 8.58 -1.57
C VAL A 333 -21.06 7.98 -0.64
N ARG A 334 -20.75 8.67 0.44
CA ARG A 334 -19.62 8.37 1.33
C ARG A 334 -20.00 7.59 2.58
N ARG A 335 -21.30 7.36 2.82
CA ARG A 335 -21.82 6.56 3.95
C ARG A 335 -22.94 5.62 3.52
N PRO A 336 -23.04 4.42 4.11
CA PRO A 336 -24.18 3.52 3.88
C PRO A 336 -25.48 4.13 4.45
N GLY A 337 -26.63 3.66 3.96
CA GLY A 337 -27.94 4.10 4.42
C GLY A 337 -28.40 5.46 3.86
N ALA A 338 -27.69 5.99 2.85
CA ALA A 338 -28.07 7.20 2.15
C ALA A 338 -29.49 7.08 1.57
N LYS A 339 -30.34 8.08 1.85
CA LYS A 339 -31.74 8.08 1.40
C LYS A 339 -31.90 8.95 0.16
N ARG A 340 -32.77 8.51 -0.73
CA ARG A 340 -33.32 9.37 -1.78
C ARG A 340 -34.49 10.14 -1.17
N TRP A 341 -34.43 11.46 -1.21
CA TRP A 341 -35.45 12.34 -0.66
C TRP A 341 -36.30 12.93 -1.79
N VAL A 342 -37.61 12.94 -1.63
CA VAL A 342 -38.54 13.56 -2.58
C VAL A 342 -39.32 14.64 -1.86
N TRP A 343 -39.60 15.72 -2.58
CA TRP A 343 -40.42 16.80 -2.05
C TRP A 343 -41.89 16.37 -2.03
N ASP A 344 -42.49 16.35 -0.85
CA ASP A 344 -43.93 16.15 -0.66
C ASP A 344 -44.57 17.53 -0.53
N GLU A 345 -45.30 17.95 -1.57
CA GLU A 345 -46.00 19.25 -1.59
C GLU A 345 -47.07 19.35 -0.51
N GLY A 346 -47.81 18.26 -0.26
CA GLY A 346 -48.90 18.24 0.73
C GLY A 346 -48.40 18.37 2.17
N LYS A 347 -47.18 17.90 2.45
CA LYS A 347 -46.54 18.03 3.77
C LYS A 347 -45.49 19.14 3.84
N ASN A 348 -45.25 19.84 2.73
CA ASN A 348 -44.21 20.86 2.57
C ASN A 348 -42.84 20.44 3.13
N LYS A 349 -42.45 19.16 2.92
CA LYS A 349 -41.23 18.58 3.48
C LYS A 349 -40.61 17.54 2.57
N LEU A 350 -39.32 17.24 2.80
CA LEU A 350 -38.66 16.10 2.19
C LEU A 350 -39.07 14.81 2.91
N VAL A 351 -39.45 13.80 2.13
CA VAL A 351 -39.75 12.45 2.61
C VAL A 351 -38.84 11.44 1.93
N ALA A 352 -38.36 10.45 2.69
CA ALA A 352 -37.51 9.41 2.14
C ALA A 352 -38.34 8.52 1.19
N ASN A 353 -37.80 8.29 -0.01
CA ASN A 353 -38.40 7.47 -1.05
C ASN A 353 -37.31 6.63 -1.73
N GLY A 354 -36.82 5.63 -1.00
CA GLY A 354 -35.75 4.73 -1.43
C GLY A 354 -34.36 5.10 -0.91
N GLU A 355 -33.37 4.37 -1.39
CA GLU A 355 -31.96 4.51 -1.00
C GLU A 355 -31.09 4.83 -2.21
N VAL A 356 -29.98 5.50 -1.95
CA VAL A 356 -28.91 5.70 -2.94
C VAL A 356 -27.77 4.75 -2.56
N PRO A 357 -27.27 3.89 -3.47
CA PRO A 357 -26.25 2.92 -3.14
C PRO A 357 -24.99 3.56 -2.56
N TYR A 358 -24.40 2.90 -1.56
CA TYR A 358 -23.15 3.32 -0.97
C TYR A 358 -22.03 3.34 -2.01
N ARG A 359 -21.28 4.45 -2.08
CA ARG A 359 -20.19 4.75 -3.03
C ARG A 359 -20.62 4.98 -4.47
N ALA A 360 -21.92 5.02 -4.75
CA ALA A 360 -22.41 5.48 -6.05
C ALA A 360 -22.03 6.94 -6.31
N ALA A 361 -21.79 7.26 -7.57
CA ALA A 361 -21.80 8.63 -8.04
C ALA A 361 -23.21 9.05 -8.48
N VAL A 362 -23.62 10.26 -8.11
CA VAL A 362 -24.89 10.86 -8.54
C VAL A 362 -24.62 12.20 -9.19
N ASN A 363 -25.05 12.36 -10.45
CA ASN A 363 -24.99 13.63 -11.14
C ASN A 363 -26.00 14.60 -10.55
N LEU A 364 -25.60 15.84 -10.28
CA LEU A 364 -26.42 16.86 -9.65
C LEU A 364 -26.86 17.92 -10.65
N THR A 365 -28.03 18.52 -10.43
CA THR A 365 -28.50 19.66 -11.24
C THR A 365 -27.77 20.96 -10.89
N GLY A 366 -27.11 20.97 -9.72
CA GLY A 366 -26.52 22.16 -9.12
C GLY A 366 -27.40 22.80 -8.04
N LYS A 367 -28.73 22.59 -8.08
CA LYS A 367 -29.65 23.14 -7.07
C LYS A 367 -29.42 22.50 -5.71
N GLN A 368 -29.62 23.31 -4.68
CA GLN A 368 -29.48 22.91 -3.28
C GLN A 368 -30.67 23.41 -2.48
N LYS A 369 -31.07 22.66 -1.45
CA LYS A 369 -32.16 23.04 -0.55
C LYS A 369 -31.78 22.71 0.88
N PHE A 370 -31.93 23.69 1.77
CA PHE A 370 -31.73 23.47 3.21
C PHE A 370 -33.09 23.19 3.86
N VAL A 371 -33.25 22.01 4.44
CA VAL A 371 -34.52 21.56 5.05
C VAL A 371 -34.19 20.85 6.36
N GLY A 372 -34.80 21.30 7.45
CA GLY A 372 -34.65 20.65 8.77
C GLY A 372 -33.20 20.62 9.28
N GLY A 373 -32.40 21.65 9.00
CA GLY A 373 -30.99 21.70 9.43
C GLY A 373 -30.01 20.93 8.54
N VAL A 374 -30.48 20.35 7.43
CA VAL A 374 -29.69 19.49 6.55
C VAL A 374 -29.70 20.03 5.13
N LEU A 375 -28.52 20.10 4.51
CA LEU A 375 -28.37 20.51 3.12
C LEU A 375 -28.62 19.32 2.21
N HIS A 376 -29.47 19.52 1.21
CA HIS A 376 -29.82 18.52 0.21
C HIS A 376 -29.42 19.00 -1.19
N TYR A 377 -28.90 18.08 -2.00
CA TYR A 377 -28.53 18.31 -3.39
C TYR A 377 -29.54 17.64 -4.32
N GLU A 378 -30.05 18.39 -5.31
CA GLU A 378 -30.97 17.84 -6.31
C GLU A 378 -30.20 16.97 -7.30
N MET A 379 -30.65 15.73 -7.48
CA MET A 379 -30.05 14.77 -8.41
C MET A 379 -30.71 14.89 -9.79
N LYS A 380 -29.93 14.72 -10.87
CA LYS A 380 -30.45 14.78 -12.25
C LYS A 380 -31.46 13.66 -12.56
N ASP A 381 -31.33 12.51 -11.90
CA ASP A 381 -32.26 11.38 -12.01
C ASP A 381 -33.51 11.53 -11.11
N GLY A 382 -33.68 12.69 -10.46
CA GLY A 382 -34.84 13.05 -9.67
C GLY A 382 -34.65 12.89 -8.15
N GLY A 383 -35.35 13.70 -7.37
CA GLY A 383 -35.19 13.70 -5.91
C GLY A 383 -33.87 14.33 -5.46
N TRP A 384 -33.53 14.09 -4.19
CA TRP A 384 -32.47 14.78 -3.48
C TRP A 384 -31.65 13.84 -2.62
N ILE A 385 -30.39 14.18 -2.36
CA ILE A 385 -29.51 13.46 -1.44
C ILE A 385 -28.93 14.42 -0.39
N ASP A 386 -28.76 13.97 0.85
CA ASP A 386 -28.25 14.81 1.93
C ASP A 386 -26.72 14.84 2.04
N ASP A 387 -26.17 15.99 2.43
CA ASP A 387 -24.74 16.28 2.53
C ASP A 387 -23.99 15.44 3.60
N ARG A 388 -24.71 14.94 4.61
CA ARG A 388 -24.15 14.05 5.63
C ARG A 388 -23.76 12.69 5.05
N HIS A 389 -24.43 12.25 3.97
CA HIS A 389 -24.17 10.98 3.30
C HIS A 389 -23.42 11.13 1.97
N ALA A 390 -23.32 12.33 1.42
CA ALA A 390 -22.76 12.55 0.08
C ALA A 390 -21.74 13.69 0.05
N GLY A 391 -20.56 13.43 -0.51
CA GLY A 391 -19.54 14.45 -0.76
C GLY A 391 -19.77 15.10 -2.11
N ARG A 392 -20.31 16.32 -2.15
CA ARG A 392 -20.49 17.08 -3.40
C ARG A 392 -19.16 17.58 -3.95
N VAL A 393 -18.95 17.34 -5.25
CA VAL A 393 -17.80 17.78 -6.03
C VAL A 393 -18.28 18.76 -7.09
N ASP A 394 -17.64 19.93 -7.10
CA ASP A 394 -17.87 21.01 -8.05
C ASP A 394 -16.60 21.26 -8.86
N PRO A 395 -16.69 21.88 -10.05
CA PRO A 395 -15.50 22.33 -10.77
C PRO A 395 -14.65 23.26 -9.90
N ALA A 396 -13.33 23.17 -10.05
CA ALA A 396 -12.41 24.07 -9.35
C ALA A 396 -12.72 25.53 -9.68
N LYS A 397 -13.22 26.29 -8.70
CA LYS A 397 -13.54 27.73 -8.87
C LYS A 397 -12.28 28.56 -9.12
N LYS A 398 -11.18 28.20 -8.46
CA LYS A 398 -9.87 28.84 -8.59
C LYS A 398 -8.82 27.76 -8.81
N MET A 399 -8.24 27.75 -9.99
CA MET A 399 -7.17 26.80 -10.32
C MET A 399 -5.85 27.23 -9.63
N PRO A 400 -5.19 26.31 -8.89
CA PRO A 400 -3.86 26.58 -8.32
C PRO A 400 -2.79 26.75 -9.41
N ALA A 401 -1.64 27.32 -9.03
CA ALA A 401 -0.55 27.61 -9.97
C ALA A 401 -0.03 26.35 -10.68
N TRP A 402 0.19 25.25 -9.95
CA TRP A 402 0.63 23.98 -10.52
C TRP A 402 -0.37 23.43 -11.56
N GLY A 403 -1.67 23.56 -11.30
CA GLY A 403 -2.71 23.19 -12.27
C GLY A 403 -2.66 24.04 -13.54
N LYS A 404 -2.42 25.36 -13.41
CA LYS A 404 -2.22 26.25 -14.57
C LYS A 404 -0.94 25.94 -15.35
N ASN A 405 0.08 25.43 -14.67
CA ASN A 405 1.34 25.01 -15.28
C ASN A 405 1.26 23.63 -15.96
N GLY A 406 0.09 22.97 -15.93
CA GLY A 406 -0.10 21.68 -16.59
C GLY A 406 0.33 20.47 -15.75
N GLU A 407 0.70 20.65 -14.47
CA GLU A 407 1.11 19.53 -13.62
C GLU A 407 -0.03 18.54 -13.37
N LYS A 408 0.31 17.26 -13.17
CA LYS A 408 -0.60 16.29 -12.54
C LYS A 408 -0.71 16.57 -11.05
N TRP A 409 -1.91 16.57 -10.50
CA TRP A 409 -2.12 16.79 -9.06
C TRP A 409 -3.37 16.11 -8.51
N LEU A 410 -3.38 15.91 -7.20
CA LEU A 410 -4.48 15.34 -6.43
C LEU A 410 -5.07 16.39 -5.50
N ASP A 411 -6.39 16.56 -5.55
CA ASP A 411 -7.19 17.35 -4.62
C ASP A 411 -7.88 16.41 -3.63
N ILE A 412 -7.59 16.53 -2.34
CA ILE A 412 -8.13 15.63 -1.31
C ILE A 412 -8.88 16.46 -0.28
N ASN A 413 -10.20 16.34 -0.30
CA ASN A 413 -11.06 16.96 0.69
C ASN A 413 -11.40 15.97 1.80
N ILE A 414 -10.84 16.18 3.00
CA ILE A 414 -11.00 15.24 4.11
C ILE A 414 -12.32 15.41 4.89
N THR A 415 -13.09 16.50 4.75
CA THR A 415 -14.43 16.54 5.37
C THR A 415 -15.48 15.83 4.53
N LYS A 416 -15.34 15.91 3.21
CA LYS A 416 -16.16 15.21 2.20
C LYS A 416 -15.67 13.81 1.92
N GLN A 417 -14.43 13.46 2.30
CA GLN A 417 -13.80 12.17 2.03
C GLN A 417 -13.77 11.84 0.52
N VAL A 418 -13.40 12.83 -0.29
CA VAL A 418 -13.30 12.72 -1.75
C VAL A 418 -11.89 13.09 -2.20
N LEU A 419 -11.38 12.35 -3.18
CA LEU A 419 -10.19 12.67 -3.95
C LEU A 419 -10.58 12.94 -5.39
N VAL A 420 -10.03 13.99 -5.99
CA VAL A 420 -10.13 14.29 -7.42
C VAL A 420 -8.72 14.39 -8.00
N ALA A 421 -8.45 13.65 -9.06
CA ALA A 421 -7.20 13.72 -9.82
C ALA A 421 -7.35 14.68 -11.00
N TYR A 422 -6.32 15.49 -11.25
CA TYR A 422 -6.29 16.51 -12.29
C TYR A 422 -5.06 16.38 -13.17
N GLU A 423 -5.23 16.61 -14.47
CA GLU A 423 -4.17 16.86 -15.45
C GLU A 423 -4.22 18.34 -15.85
N GLY A 424 -3.29 19.13 -15.30
CA GLY A 424 -3.34 20.58 -15.39
C GLY A 424 -4.65 21.13 -14.81
N THR A 425 -5.48 21.69 -15.69
CA THR A 425 -6.78 22.27 -15.31
C THR A 425 -7.96 21.31 -15.46
N LYS A 426 -7.74 20.11 -15.99
CA LYS A 426 -8.79 19.13 -16.31
C LYS A 426 -8.90 18.10 -15.20
N ALA A 427 -10.05 17.99 -14.56
CA ALA A 427 -10.33 16.86 -13.66
C ALA A 427 -10.54 15.60 -14.50
N VAL A 428 -9.90 14.49 -14.13
CA VAL A 428 -9.90 13.25 -14.92
C VAL A 428 -10.47 12.05 -14.15
N PHE A 429 -10.40 12.04 -12.83
CA PHE A 429 -10.87 10.92 -12.01
C PHE A 429 -11.31 11.40 -10.63
N ALA A 430 -12.31 10.75 -10.04
CA ALA A 430 -12.70 10.97 -8.66
C ALA A 430 -13.04 9.67 -7.94
N THR A 431 -12.70 9.62 -6.65
CA THR A 431 -13.06 8.50 -5.78
C THR A 431 -13.30 8.96 -4.34
N VAL A 432 -13.89 8.10 -3.51
CA VAL A 432 -13.94 8.29 -2.07
C VAL A 432 -12.68 7.77 -1.39
N VAL A 433 -12.26 8.44 -0.32
CA VAL A 433 -11.08 8.07 0.47
C VAL A 433 -11.46 7.78 1.92
N SER A 434 -10.53 7.19 2.66
CA SER A 434 -10.60 7.08 4.12
C SER A 434 -9.37 7.73 4.74
N SER A 435 -9.52 8.96 5.22
CA SER A 435 -8.44 9.70 5.90
C SER A 435 -8.25 9.24 7.36
N GLY A 436 -7.36 9.93 8.07
CA GLY A 436 -7.09 9.74 9.49
C GLY A 436 -8.34 9.83 10.36
N GLU A 437 -8.53 8.88 11.27
CA GLU A 437 -9.77 8.71 12.04
C GLU A 437 -10.09 9.87 13.01
N SER A 438 -9.10 10.67 13.39
CA SER A 438 -9.26 11.90 14.19
C SER A 438 -9.75 13.12 13.40
N GLY A 439 -10.00 12.99 12.09
CA GLY A 439 -10.66 14.03 11.29
C GLY A 439 -9.84 15.31 11.14
N LEU A 440 -10.28 16.40 11.78
CA LEU A 440 -9.68 17.74 11.67
C LEU A 440 -8.81 18.15 12.87
N GLU A 441 -8.60 17.23 13.82
CA GLU A 441 -7.72 17.42 14.97
C GLU A 441 -6.25 17.66 14.54
N ASP A 442 -5.38 17.96 15.49
CA ASP A 442 -3.96 18.22 15.23
C ASP A 442 -3.25 16.92 14.78
N PRO A 443 -2.73 16.85 13.54
CA PRO A 443 -2.05 15.64 13.05
C PRO A 443 -0.77 15.29 13.83
N GLU A 444 -0.16 16.24 14.54
CA GLU A 444 1.07 15.98 15.31
C GLU A 444 0.78 15.28 16.64
N THR A 445 -0.47 15.34 17.13
CA THR A 445 -0.87 14.75 18.42
C THR A 445 -2.04 13.77 18.29
N SER A 446 -2.52 13.49 17.08
CA SER A 446 -3.69 12.63 16.84
C SER A 446 -3.51 11.83 15.55
N LYS A 447 -4.47 10.94 15.27
CA LYS A 447 -4.50 10.14 14.04
C LYS A 447 -5.10 10.92 12.86
N SER A 448 -4.92 12.23 12.82
CA SER A 448 -5.44 13.08 11.74
C SER A 448 -4.48 13.06 10.54
N THR A 449 -5.04 13.18 9.34
CA THR A 449 -4.22 13.33 8.13
C THR A 449 -3.62 14.74 8.08
N LYS A 450 -2.32 14.84 7.81
CA LYS A 450 -1.64 16.13 7.66
C LYS A 450 -2.21 16.90 6.46
N ARG A 451 -2.61 18.14 6.70
CA ARG A 451 -3.17 19.05 5.70
C ARG A 451 -2.08 19.94 5.13
N GLY A 452 -2.20 20.33 3.87
CA GLY A 452 -1.19 21.16 3.21
C GLY A 452 -1.00 20.81 1.73
N ILE A 453 0.12 21.26 1.19
CA ILE A 453 0.54 20.99 -0.19
C ILE A 453 1.83 20.18 -0.09
N PHE A 454 1.80 18.98 -0.64
CA PHE A 454 2.90 18.03 -0.61
C PHE A 454 3.24 17.56 -2.02
N ARG A 455 4.32 16.80 -2.15
CA ARG A 455 4.65 16.06 -3.37
C ARG A 455 4.94 14.61 -3.03
N ILE A 456 4.40 13.71 -3.84
CA ILE A 456 4.78 12.30 -3.76
C ILE A 456 6.27 12.19 -4.06
N HIS A 457 7.04 11.60 -3.14
CA HIS A 457 8.49 11.48 -3.29
C HIS A 457 8.95 10.02 -3.46
N THR A 458 8.20 9.06 -2.91
CA THR A 458 8.55 7.64 -2.92
C THR A 458 7.33 6.77 -3.15
N LYS A 459 7.47 5.75 -4.00
CA LYS A 459 6.39 4.81 -4.33
C LYS A 459 6.84 3.38 -4.26
N HIS A 460 6.08 2.54 -3.57
CA HIS A 460 6.32 1.10 -3.43
C HIS A 460 5.11 0.30 -3.94
N VAL A 461 5.33 -0.71 -4.78
CA VAL A 461 4.27 -1.65 -5.22
C VAL A 461 3.65 -2.32 -4.00
N SER A 462 4.47 -2.70 -3.02
CA SER A 462 3.99 -3.00 -1.67
C SER A 462 5.07 -2.79 -0.61
N VAL A 463 4.66 -2.58 0.64
CA VAL A 463 5.58 -2.50 1.79
C VAL A 463 4.88 -2.96 3.06
N THR A 464 5.64 -3.49 4.02
CA THR A 464 5.12 -3.76 5.37
C THR A 464 4.94 -2.45 6.12
N MET A 465 3.78 -2.27 6.74
CA MET A 465 3.49 -1.18 7.68
C MET A 465 3.15 -1.80 9.03
N ASP A 466 3.83 -1.38 10.08
CA ASP A 466 3.63 -1.89 11.43
C ASP A 466 3.61 -0.78 12.48
N SER A 467 3.12 -1.14 13.66
CA SER A 467 3.12 -0.34 14.87
C SER A 467 3.30 -1.27 16.06
N ASP A 468 4.20 -0.89 16.98
CA ASP A 468 4.41 -1.57 18.27
C ASP A 468 3.83 -0.77 19.45
N ALA A 469 3.09 0.32 19.17
CA ALA A 469 2.52 1.15 20.23
C ALA A 469 1.44 0.38 20.99
N VAL A 470 1.48 0.45 22.33
CA VAL A 470 0.58 -0.31 23.21
C VAL A 470 -0.88 0.04 22.93
N GLY A 471 -1.68 -0.96 22.54
CA GLY A 471 -3.08 -0.79 22.16
C GLY A 471 -3.33 -0.44 20.69
N GLU A 472 -2.27 -0.23 19.91
CA GLU A 472 -2.28 0.04 18.48
C GLU A 472 -1.33 -0.89 17.73
N GLU A 473 -1.08 -2.08 18.27
CA GLU A 473 -0.19 -3.05 17.66
C GLU A 473 -0.82 -3.65 16.41
N PHE A 474 -0.12 -3.50 15.29
CA PHE A 474 -0.48 -4.17 14.05
C PHE A 474 0.77 -4.43 13.21
N GLU A 475 0.74 -5.48 12.42
CA GLU A 475 1.68 -5.71 11.33
C GLU A 475 0.86 -6.01 10.08
N LEU A 476 0.85 -5.07 9.13
CA LEU A 476 0.22 -5.21 7.83
C LEU A 476 1.31 -5.38 6.81
N ARG A 477 1.62 -6.64 6.48
CA ARG A 477 2.63 -6.93 5.45
C ARG A 477 2.08 -6.61 4.07
N ASP A 478 2.98 -6.06 3.26
CA ASP A 478 2.74 -5.79 1.84
C ASP A 478 1.49 -4.97 1.55
N VAL A 479 1.25 -3.91 2.33
CA VAL A 479 0.27 -2.87 1.98
C VAL A 479 0.53 -2.42 0.53
N PRO A 480 -0.47 -2.54 -0.38
CA PRO A 480 -0.25 -2.35 -1.80
C PRO A 480 -0.30 -0.88 -2.23
N TYR A 481 0.43 -0.57 -3.30
CA TYR A 481 0.35 0.67 -4.06
C TYR A 481 0.58 1.93 -3.21
N VAL A 482 1.67 1.93 -2.45
CA VAL A 482 1.99 2.97 -1.46
C VAL A 482 2.70 4.15 -2.12
N GLN A 483 2.24 5.36 -1.80
CA GLN A 483 2.73 6.62 -2.35
C GLN A 483 2.97 7.63 -1.21
N TYR A 484 4.23 7.75 -0.76
CA TYR A 484 4.62 8.61 0.35
C TYR A 484 4.76 10.07 -0.08
N PHE A 485 4.28 11.00 0.76
CA PHE A 485 4.34 12.44 0.49
C PHE A 485 4.86 13.31 1.64
N GLN A 486 4.86 12.83 2.91
CA GLN A 486 5.36 13.58 4.07
C GLN A 486 5.52 12.64 5.27
N ASP A 487 6.64 12.66 6.02
CA ASP A 487 6.79 12.05 7.37
C ASP A 487 6.10 10.68 7.61
N GLY A 488 6.13 9.77 6.63
CA GLY A 488 5.45 8.46 6.70
C GLY A 488 3.96 8.45 6.31
N TYR A 489 3.33 9.61 6.11
CA TYR A 489 2.02 9.74 5.48
C TYR A 489 2.08 9.35 4.00
N ALA A 490 1.12 8.52 3.59
CA ALA A 490 1.02 8.01 2.23
C ALA A 490 -0.43 7.89 1.76
N LEU A 491 -0.62 7.84 0.44
CA LEU A 491 -1.78 7.20 -0.17
C LEU A 491 -1.47 5.71 -0.37
N HIS A 492 -2.40 4.82 -0.07
CA HIS A 492 -2.21 3.39 -0.36
C HIS A 492 -3.54 2.62 -0.43
N GLY A 493 -3.49 1.42 -1.00
CA GLY A 493 -4.61 0.49 -0.98
C GLY A 493 -4.81 -0.08 0.42
N ALA A 494 -6.06 -0.11 0.90
CA ALA A 494 -6.41 -0.76 2.16
C ALA A 494 -7.18 -2.06 1.89
N TYR A 495 -6.55 -3.20 2.13
CA TYR A 495 -7.18 -4.51 1.91
C TYR A 495 -7.96 -5.00 3.15
N TRP A 496 -7.73 -4.42 4.32
CA TRP A 496 -8.28 -4.89 5.60
C TRP A 496 -9.66 -4.34 5.95
N HIS A 497 -10.14 -3.32 5.23
CA HIS A 497 -11.47 -2.73 5.47
C HIS A 497 -12.13 -2.27 4.17
N ASP A 498 -13.43 -2.04 4.22
CA ASP A 498 -14.23 -1.57 3.08
C ASP A 498 -15.06 -0.30 3.42
N ARG A 499 -14.51 0.59 4.27
CA ARG A 499 -15.22 1.78 4.81
C ARG A 499 -14.91 3.09 4.06
N PHE A 500 -14.60 3.02 2.78
CA PHE A 500 -14.19 4.18 1.96
C PHE A 500 -15.28 5.27 1.90
N GLY A 501 -14.90 6.53 2.11
CA GLY A 501 -15.83 7.65 2.33
C GLY A 501 -16.00 8.03 3.81
N GLN A 502 -15.34 7.32 4.72
CA GLN A 502 -15.33 7.60 6.15
C GLN A 502 -13.90 7.59 6.70
N PRO A 503 -13.54 8.49 7.63
CA PRO A 503 -12.25 8.45 8.31
C PRO A 503 -12.02 7.11 9.01
N LYS A 504 -10.84 6.50 8.81
CA LYS A 504 -10.53 5.18 9.37
C LYS A 504 -9.04 4.88 9.58
N SER A 505 -8.14 5.61 8.92
CA SER A 505 -6.70 5.34 8.97
C SER A 505 -6.06 5.94 10.23
N HIS A 506 -4.76 5.65 10.44
CA HIS A 506 -3.92 6.29 11.46
C HIS A 506 -3.17 7.54 10.94
N GLY A 507 -3.66 8.15 9.85
CA GLY A 507 -3.07 9.34 9.24
C GLY A 507 -2.97 9.27 7.73
N CYS A 508 -2.66 8.10 7.16
CA CYS A 508 -2.61 7.85 5.72
C CYS A 508 -3.96 8.13 5.01
N VAL A 509 -3.92 8.26 3.69
CA VAL A 509 -5.13 8.32 2.87
C VAL A 509 -5.39 6.94 2.27
N ASN A 510 -6.32 6.20 2.87
CA ASN A 510 -6.68 4.87 2.41
C ASN A 510 -7.57 4.94 1.16
N LEU A 511 -7.21 4.17 0.15
CA LEU A 511 -7.93 4.02 -1.11
C LEU A 511 -8.45 2.59 -1.25
N ALA A 512 -9.55 2.44 -1.99
CA ALA A 512 -9.95 1.11 -2.44
C ALA A 512 -8.82 0.49 -3.27
N PRO A 513 -8.55 -0.83 -3.18
CA PRO A 513 -7.37 -1.41 -3.81
C PRO A 513 -7.25 -1.14 -5.31
N GLU A 514 -8.38 -1.10 -6.03
CA GLU A 514 -8.39 -0.80 -7.46
C GLU A 514 -8.07 0.68 -7.75
N ASP A 515 -8.58 1.61 -6.96
CA ASP A 515 -8.27 3.04 -7.09
C ASP A 515 -6.81 3.33 -6.72
N ALA A 516 -6.30 2.64 -5.69
CA ALA A 516 -4.90 2.72 -5.31
C ALA A 516 -4.00 2.29 -6.47
N ARG A 517 -4.34 1.19 -7.16
CA ARG A 517 -3.62 0.71 -8.35
C ARG A 517 -3.64 1.74 -9.48
N ARG A 518 -4.82 2.24 -9.86
CA ARG A 518 -4.99 3.23 -10.93
C ARG A 518 -4.20 4.50 -10.65
N LEU A 519 -4.37 5.08 -9.46
CA LEU A 519 -3.66 6.29 -9.07
C LEU A 519 -2.15 6.04 -8.94
N PHE A 520 -1.72 4.90 -8.39
CA PHE A 520 -0.30 4.56 -8.29
C PHE A 520 0.38 4.48 -9.65
N HIS A 521 -0.29 4.05 -10.72
CA HIS A 521 0.34 4.10 -12.04
C HIS A 521 0.17 5.45 -12.72
N TRP A 522 -0.85 6.23 -12.38
CA TRP A 522 -1.06 7.56 -12.95
C TRP A 522 -0.14 8.66 -12.38
N THR A 523 0.19 8.59 -11.09
CA THR A 523 1.02 9.57 -10.38
C THR A 523 2.51 9.40 -10.62
N GLU A 524 3.27 10.46 -10.39
CA GLU A 524 4.74 10.48 -10.38
C GLU A 524 5.32 10.32 -8.97
N PRO A 525 6.51 9.72 -8.81
CA PRO A 525 7.35 9.13 -9.86
C PRO A 525 6.80 7.81 -10.41
N GLN A 526 6.95 7.54 -11.71
CA GLN A 526 6.66 6.21 -12.26
C GLN A 526 7.57 5.13 -11.64
N VAL A 527 6.99 3.95 -11.37
CA VAL A 527 7.75 2.75 -11.00
C VAL A 527 7.95 1.90 -12.25
N PRO A 528 9.21 1.71 -12.71
CA PRO A 528 9.46 0.89 -13.90
C PRO A 528 8.94 -0.54 -13.77
N HIS A 529 8.57 -1.15 -14.90
CA HIS A 529 8.16 -2.55 -14.92
C HIS A 529 9.27 -3.46 -14.38
N GLY A 530 8.91 -4.41 -13.51
CA GLY A 530 9.85 -5.32 -12.83
C GLY A 530 10.48 -4.76 -11.54
N TRP A 531 10.48 -3.43 -11.35
CA TRP A 531 10.92 -2.80 -10.11
C TRP A 531 9.85 -2.95 -9.02
N HIS A 532 10.25 -2.74 -7.76
CA HIS A 532 9.33 -2.79 -6.63
C HIS A 532 9.08 -1.41 -6.00
N GLY A 533 9.95 -0.45 -6.25
CA GLY A 533 9.68 0.94 -5.92
C GLY A 533 10.59 1.91 -6.65
N ALA A 534 10.17 3.18 -6.66
CA ALA A 534 10.90 4.31 -7.21
C ALA A 534 10.88 5.46 -6.21
N ALA A 535 11.93 6.28 -6.25
CA ALA A 535 12.04 7.49 -5.45
C ALA A 535 12.56 8.63 -6.32
N ARG A 536 11.98 9.82 -6.14
CA ARG A 536 12.40 11.04 -6.80
C ARG A 536 12.10 12.24 -5.90
N SER A 537 13.14 12.94 -5.49
CA SER A 537 13.00 14.08 -4.58
C SER A 537 12.27 15.24 -5.26
N LEU A 538 11.23 15.76 -4.59
CA LEU A 538 10.62 17.07 -4.83
C LEU A 538 9.98 17.33 -6.22
N THR A 539 9.86 16.33 -7.09
CA THR A 539 9.27 16.51 -8.43
C THR A 539 8.15 15.52 -8.78
N GLY A 540 7.62 14.77 -7.80
CA GLY A 540 6.46 13.91 -8.05
C GLY A 540 5.14 14.69 -8.05
N THR A 541 4.03 13.95 -8.20
CA THR A 541 2.68 14.52 -8.27
C THR A 541 2.35 15.34 -7.02
N VAL A 542 1.78 16.53 -7.22
CA VAL A 542 1.33 17.39 -6.12
C VAL A 542 0.12 16.77 -5.43
N VAL A 543 0.14 16.77 -4.09
CA VAL A 543 -0.98 16.33 -3.26
C VAL A 543 -1.44 17.52 -2.43
N PHE A 544 -2.64 18.01 -2.70
CA PHE A 544 -3.27 19.10 -1.95
C PHE A 544 -4.35 18.53 -1.03
N ILE A 545 -4.13 18.61 0.28
CA ILE A 545 -5.01 18.06 1.30
C ILE A 545 -5.64 19.19 2.10
N HIS A 546 -6.97 19.27 2.12
CA HIS A 546 -7.70 20.34 2.78
C HIS A 546 -9.05 19.88 3.38
N PRO A 547 -9.66 20.66 4.28
CA PRO A 547 -11.00 20.42 4.78
C PRO A 547 -12.07 20.51 3.71
#